data_AF-A0A820E9W3-F1
#
_entry.id   AF-A0A820E9W3-F1
#
_cell.length_a   1.000
_cell.length_b   1.000
_cell.length_c   1.000
_cell.angle_alpha   90.00
_cell.angle_beta   90.00
_cell.angle_gamma   90.00
#
_symmetry.space_group_name_H-M   'P 1'
#
loop_
_entity.id
_entity.type
_entity.pdbx_description
1 polymer ?
#
loop_
_entity_poly.entity_id
_entity_poly.type
_entity_poly.pdbx_seq_one_letter_code
_entity_poly.pdbx_strand_id
1 'polypeptide(L)'
;NLVGYSQGSIIVRGAVERCSLPVFNLITLSGIHQGTFGIPYLLQLPIELRDLITKYAYETPVQNAVSVANYWRDPEQLIKYDSNCHFLPDINNEHETRNEFYRQNMINLNAFVMTYSDIDEIIMPRQSGLFMGYTNSSLEIETYNNSRQFTEDLIGLRTLKEQGKLFTFTAHVRHQDVTHEPNKDFIMKNIMPFFNNTLSL
;
A
#
# COMPACT_ATOMS: atom_id res chain seq x y z
N ASN A 1 17.48 -6.00 -1.84
CA ASN A 1 16.44 -5.20 -1.14
C ASN A 1 15.76 -4.30 -2.15
N LEU A 2 14.46 -4.04 -1.97
CA LEU A 2 13.68 -3.13 -2.80
C LEU A 2 12.90 -2.18 -1.90
N VAL A 3 12.90 -0.89 -2.22
CA VAL A 3 12.30 0.17 -1.39
C VAL A 3 11.30 0.95 -2.22
N GLY A 4 10.09 1.13 -1.70
CA GLY A 4 9.08 1.98 -2.30
C GLY A 4 8.60 3.03 -1.31
N TYR A 5 8.54 4.29 -1.71
CA TYR A 5 8.02 5.38 -0.89
C TYR A 5 6.72 5.94 -1.50
N SER A 6 5.72 6.25 -0.66
CA SER A 6 4.43 6.77 -1.10
C SER A 6 3.78 5.82 -2.13
N GLN A 7 3.31 6.33 -3.27
CA GLN A 7 2.83 5.51 -4.40
C GLN A 7 3.83 4.42 -4.83
N GLY A 8 5.13 4.68 -4.68
CA GLY A 8 6.17 3.70 -4.93
C GLY A 8 5.96 2.39 -4.17
N SER A 9 5.33 2.41 -2.99
CA SER A 9 5.08 1.21 -2.17
C SER A 9 4.28 0.13 -2.89
N ILE A 10 3.23 0.52 -3.61
CA ILE A 10 2.37 -0.41 -4.34
C ILE A 10 2.94 -0.77 -5.71
N ILE A 11 3.74 0.12 -6.30
CA ILE A 11 4.47 -0.16 -7.55
C ILE A 11 5.51 -1.26 -7.31
N VAL A 12 6.38 -1.09 -6.31
CA VAL A 12 7.43 -2.08 -6.03
C VAL A 12 6.88 -3.40 -5.50
N ARG A 13 5.79 -3.36 -4.71
CA ARG A 13 5.11 -4.55 -4.23
C ARG A 13 4.46 -5.31 -5.39
N GLY A 14 3.70 -4.61 -6.25
CA GLY A 14 3.11 -5.21 -7.43
C GLY A 14 4.16 -5.81 -8.37
N ALA A 15 5.35 -5.20 -8.45
CA ALA A 15 6.47 -5.79 -9.18
C ALA A 15 7.00 -7.08 -8.55
N VAL A 16 7.10 -7.16 -7.22
CA VAL A 16 7.47 -8.40 -6.50
C VAL A 16 6.42 -9.48 -6.69
N GLU A 17 5.14 -9.13 -6.62
CA GLU A 17 4.03 -10.08 -6.80
C GLU A 17 3.98 -10.63 -8.22
N ARG A 18 4.03 -9.73 -9.22
CA ARG A 18 3.84 -10.08 -10.64
C ARG A 18 5.08 -10.65 -11.31
N CYS A 19 6.27 -10.37 -10.78
CA CYS A 19 7.53 -10.78 -11.39
C CYS A 19 8.38 -11.56 -10.38
N SER A 20 9.03 -12.65 -10.81
CA SER A 20 10.02 -13.38 -10.00
C SER A 20 11.32 -12.58 -9.82
N LEU A 21 11.23 -11.40 -9.21
CA LEU A 21 12.39 -10.55 -8.93
C LEU A 21 13.19 -11.13 -7.77
N PRO A 22 14.54 -11.06 -7.80
CA PRO A 22 15.40 -11.51 -6.71
C PRO A 22 15.41 -10.50 -5.54
N VAL A 23 14.24 -10.22 -4.97
CA VAL A 23 14.06 -9.29 -3.85
C VAL A 23 14.18 -10.05 -2.53
N PHE A 24 15.19 -9.72 -1.74
CA PHE A 24 15.39 -10.31 -0.41
C PHE A 24 14.47 -9.68 0.64
N ASN A 25 14.64 -8.37 0.89
CA ASN A 25 13.71 -7.59 1.70
C ASN A 25 12.94 -6.59 0.84
N LEU A 26 11.64 -6.48 1.09
CA LEU A 26 10.78 -5.42 0.57
C LEU A 26 10.50 -4.41 1.69
N ILE A 27 10.74 -3.13 1.44
CA ILE A 27 10.57 -2.06 2.42
C ILE A 27 9.66 -0.99 1.83
N THR A 28 8.60 -0.63 2.54
CA THR A 28 7.65 0.40 2.11
C THR A 28 7.55 1.54 3.11
N LEU A 29 7.82 2.74 2.60
CA LEU A 29 7.88 3.98 3.37
C LEU A 29 6.64 4.83 3.10
N SER A 30 5.85 5.13 4.14
CA SER A 30 4.58 5.85 4.01
C SER A 30 3.70 5.25 2.90
N GLY A 31 3.46 3.95 2.99
CA GLY A 31 2.82 3.20 1.91
C GLY A 31 1.33 3.48 1.74
N ILE A 32 0.78 3.03 0.60
CA ILE A 32 -0.66 3.13 0.26
C ILE A 32 -1.25 1.75 -0.09
N HIS A 33 -0.94 0.73 0.71
CA HIS A 33 -1.25 -0.66 0.39
C HIS A 33 -2.73 -0.99 0.28
N GLN A 34 -3.61 -0.26 0.98
CA GLN A 34 -5.07 -0.33 0.79
C GLN A 34 -5.65 0.88 0.03
N GLY A 35 -4.82 1.52 -0.80
CA GLY A 35 -5.25 2.65 -1.61
C GLY A 35 -5.54 3.90 -0.81
N THR A 36 -6.26 4.84 -1.43
CA THR A 36 -6.67 6.10 -0.79
C THR A 36 -8.06 6.50 -1.24
N PHE A 37 -8.78 7.20 -0.35
CA PHE A 37 -10.05 7.86 -0.66
C PHE A 37 -10.07 9.33 -0.24
N GLY A 38 -9.14 9.75 0.62
CA GLY A 38 -8.95 11.15 0.95
C GLY A 38 -7.54 11.58 0.59
N ILE A 39 -7.46 12.54 -0.32
CA ILE A 39 -6.22 13.27 -0.57
C ILE A 39 -6.57 14.73 -0.31
N PRO A 40 -6.20 15.30 0.86
CA PRO A 40 -6.57 16.67 1.23
C PRO A 40 -6.18 17.72 0.18
N TYR A 41 -5.11 17.46 -0.58
CA TYR A 41 -4.67 18.30 -1.70
C TYR A 41 -5.64 18.32 -2.90
N LEU A 42 -6.53 17.32 -3.06
CA LEU A 42 -7.51 17.31 -4.15
C LEU A 42 -8.43 18.53 -4.12
N LEU A 43 -8.68 19.10 -2.94
CA LEU A 43 -9.48 20.32 -2.80
C LEU A 43 -8.80 21.56 -3.40
N GLN A 44 -7.47 21.49 -3.61
CA GLN A 44 -6.67 22.56 -4.21
C GLN A 44 -6.57 22.41 -5.74
N LEU A 45 -7.00 21.28 -6.30
CA LEU A 45 -7.00 21.06 -7.74
C LEU A 45 -8.21 21.74 -8.41
N PRO A 46 -8.08 22.15 -9.69
CA PRO A 46 -9.22 22.48 -10.54
C PRO A 46 -10.29 21.39 -10.49
N ILE A 47 -11.56 21.79 -10.57
CA ILE A 47 -12.70 20.87 -10.41
C ILE A 47 -12.67 19.75 -11.44
N GLU A 48 -12.20 20.03 -12.66
CA GLU A 48 -12.08 19.07 -13.74
C GLU A 48 -11.08 17.96 -13.38
N LEU A 49 -9.92 18.33 -12.83
CA LEU A 49 -8.90 17.37 -12.39
C LEU A 49 -9.34 16.58 -11.16
N ARG A 50 -10.03 17.25 -10.23
CA ARG A 50 -10.60 16.58 -9.06
C ARG A 50 -11.64 15.56 -9.48
N ASP A 51 -12.54 15.90 -10.40
CA ASP A 51 -13.62 15.03 -10.85
C ASP A 51 -13.11 13.78 -11.57
N LEU A 52 -11.94 13.83 -12.22
CA LEU A 52 -11.28 12.63 -12.74
C LEU A 52 -11.06 11.58 -11.64
N ILE A 53 -10.74 12.01 -10.41
CA ILE A 53 -10.43 11.09 -9.30
C ILE A 53 -11.68 10.83 -8.46
N THR A 54 -12.54 11.83 -8.22
CA THR A 54 -13.67 11.68 -7.30
C THR A 54 -14.96 11.20 -7.97
N LYS A 55 -15.15 11.41 -9.27
CA LYS A 55 -16.37 11.02 -10.01
C LYS A 55 -16.10 9.96 -11.07
N TYR A 56 -14.99 10.10 -11.79
CA TYR A 56 -14.68 9.29 -12.97
C TYR A 56 -13.53 8.31 -12.76
N ALA A 57 -13.08 8.08 -11.51
CA ALA A 57 -11.92 7.23 -11.25
C ALA A 57 -12.05 5.87 -11.93
N TYR A 58 -13.23 5.26 -11.89
CA TYR A 58 -13.47 3.92 -12.41
C TYR A 58 -13.89 3.87 -13.88
N GLU A 59 -13.76 4.98 -14.62
CA GLU A 59 -13.96 5.00 -16.07
C GLU A 59 -12.68 4.55 -16.78
N THR A 60 -12.78 3.66 -17.77
CA THR A 60 -11.62 3.06 -18.47
C THR A 60 -10.61 4.11 -18.99
N PRO A 61 -11.00 5.23 -19.63
CA PRO A 61 -10.03 6.22 -20.07
C PRO A 61 -9.25 6.85 -18.92
N VAL A 62 -9.88 7.01 -17.74
CA VAL A 62 -9.26 7.59 -16.56
C VAL A 62 -8.31 6.58 -15.90
N GLN A 63 -8.74 5.33 -15.74
CA GLN A 63 -7.86 4.25 -15.28
C GLN A 63 -6.60 4.11 -16.15
N ASN A 64 -6.70 4.36 -17.46
CA ASN A 64 -5.55 4.25 -18.37
C ASN A 64 -4.59 5.47 -18.31
N ALA A 65 -5.05 6.62 -17.83
CA ALA A 65 -4.31 7.89 -17.93
C ALA A 65 -3.92 8.50 -16.58
N VAL A 66 -4.67 8.23 -15.51
CA VAL A 66 -4.52 8.86 -14.20
C VAL A 66 -4.04 7.84 -13.18
N SER A 67 -2.80 7.99 -12.71
CA SER A 67 -2.20 7.04 -11.76
C SER A 67 -3.02 6.91 -10.48
N VAL A 68 -3.54 8.01 -9.93
CA VAL A 68 -4.30 8.02 -8.67
C VAL A 68 -5.57 7.18 -8.76
N ALA A 69 -6.22 7.15 -9.93
CA ALA A 69 -7.43 6.38 -10.14
C ALA A 69 -7.20 4.87 -9.94
N ASN A 70 -5.98 4.38 -10.21
CA ASN A 70 -5.60 2.97 -10.11
C ASN A 70 -5.42 2.47 -8.66
N TYR A 71 -5.50 3.36 -7.68
CA TYR A 71 -5.51 3.00 -6.26
C TYR A 71 -6.48 3.87 -5.46
N TRP A 72 -7.45 4.47 -6.16
CA TRP A 72 -8.58 5.11 -5.53
C TRP A 72 -9.52 4.01 -5.00
N ARG A 73 -9.76 4.00 -3.69
CA ARG A 73 -10.55 2.96 -3.01
C ARG A 73 -11.70 3.60 -2.25
N ASP A 74 -12.73 3.97 -2.99
CA ASP A 74 -13.94 4.59 -2.46
C ASP A 74 -14.77 3.61 -1.61
N PRO A 75 -14.94 3.84 -0.29
CA PRO A 75 -15.72 2.96 0.58
C PRO A 75 -17.20 2.90 0.22
N GLU A 76 -17.75 3.90 -0.48
CA GLU A 76 -19.15 3.92 -0.97
C GLU A 76 -19.32 3.21 -2.32
N GLN A 77 -18.20 2.92 -3.01
CA GLN A 77 -18.22 2.34 -4.36
C GLN A 77 -17.32 1.11 -4.47
N LEU A 78 -17.20 0.31 -3.39
CA LEU A 78 -16.33 -0.88 -3.37
C LEU A 78 -16.65 -1.90 -4.46
N ILE A 79 -17.91 -2.00 -4.90
CA ILE A 79 -18.30 -2.87 -6.04
C ILE A 79 -17.66 -2.37 -7.36
N LYS A 80 -17.68 -1.05 -7.62
CA LYS A 80 -17.03 -0.48 -8.80
C LYS A 80 -15.52 -0.53 -8.69
N TYR A 81 -14.98 -0.32 -7.50
CA TYR A 81 -13.55 -0.50 -7.22
C TYR A 81 -13.11 -1.91 -7.61
N ASP A 82 -13.77 -2.95 -7.11
CA ASP A 82 -13.40 -4.34 -7.40
C ASP A 82 -13.51 -4.69 -8.89
N SER A 83 -14.55 -4.19 -9.58
CA SER A 83 -14.80 -4.54 -10.99
C SER A 83 -14.04 -3.69 -12.02
N ASN A 84 -13.73 -2.44 -11.72
CA ASN A 84 -13.24 -1.48 -12.72
C ASN A 84 -11.88 -0.84 -12.38
N CYS A 85 -11.36 -1.00 -11.15
CA CYS A 85 -10.02 -0.52 -10.84
C CYS A 85 -8.98 -1.50 -11.39
N HIS A 86 -8.10 -1.04 -12.29
CA HIS A 86 -7.23 -1.92 -13.07
C HIS A 86 -6.01 -2.45 -12.29
N PHE A 87 -5.66 -1.83 -11.17
CA PHE A 87 -4.38 -2.09 -10.51
C PHE A 87 -4.54 -2.58 -9.08
N LEU A 88 -5.10 -1.77 -8.17
CA LEU A 88 -5.06 -2.08 -6.74
C LEU A 88 -5.78 -3.39 -6.38
N PRO A 89 -7.01 -3.70 -6.85
CA PRO A 89 -7.66 -4.98 -6.56
C PRO A 89 -6.86 -6.19 -7.06
N ASP A 90 -6.20 -6.07 -8.22
CA ASP A 90 -5.37 -7.15 -8.78
C ASP A 90 -4.16 -7.43 -7.88
N ILE A 91 -3.36 -6.41 -7.57
CA ILE A 91 -2.17 -6.60 -6.71
C ILE A 91 -2.56 -6.88 -5.25
N ASN A 92 -3.76 -6.51 -4.81
CA ASN A 92 -4.28 -6.91 -3.51
C ASN A 92 -4.89 -8.33 -3.54
N ASN A 93 -4.93 -8.97 -4.72
CA ASN A 93 -5.47 -10.31 -4.91
C ASN A 93 -6.92 -10.42 -4.37
N GLU A 94 -7.71 -9.35 -4.56
CA GLU A 94 -9.05 -9.18 -3.97
C GLU A 94 -10.16 -9.83 -4.80
N HIS A 95 -9.91 -10.08 -6.08
CA HIS A 95 -10.85 -10.75 -6.97
C HIS A 95 -11.19 -12.17 -6.49
N GLU A 96 -12.32 -12.70 -6.96
CA GLU A 96 -12.77 -14.06 -6.63
C GLU A 96 -11.74 -15.11 -7.06
N THR A 97 -11.18 -14.95 -8.27
CA THR A 97 -10.06 -15.79 -8.73
C THR A 97 -8.75 -15.18 -8.26
N ARG A 98 -8.11 -15.85 -7.31
CA ARG A 98 -6.84 -15.43 -6.73
C ARG A 98 -5.65 -15.92 -7.55
N ASN A 99 -4.61 -15.09 -7.62
CA ASN A 99 -3.34 -15.43 -8.20
C ASN A 99 -2.36 -15.97 -7.14
N GLU A 100 -2.19 -17.28 -7.07
CA GLU A 100 -1.29 -17.91 -6.09
C GLU A 100 0.18 -17.53 -6.32
N PHE A 101 0.56 -17.16 -7.55
CA PHE A 101 1.92 -16.73 -7.85
C PHE A 101 2.28 -15.43 -7.11
N TYR A 102 1.33 -14.49 -6.99
CA TYR A 102 1.53 -13.24 -6.25
C TYR A 102 1.82 -13.53 -4.78
N ARG A 103 0.98 -14.37 -4.17
CA ARG A 103 1.13 -14.82 -2.79
C ARG A 103 2.46 -15.55 -2.59
N GLN A 104 2.82 -16.48 -3.48
CA GLN A 104 4.05 -17.25 -3.39
C GLN A 104 5.30 -16.37 -3.43
N ASN A 105 5.32 -15.35 -4.30
CA ASN A 105 6.44 -14.42 -4.38
C ASN A 105 6.56 -13.57 -3.10
N MET A 106 5.43 -13.14 -2.53
CA MET A 106 5.43 -12.36 -1.29
C MET A 106 5.92 -13.17 -0.08
N ILE A 107 5.47 -14.42 0.11
CA ILE A 107 5.91 -15.25 1.25
C ILE A 107 7.37 -15.71 1.16
N ASN A 108 7.96 -15.64 -0.04
CA ASN A 108 9.38 -15.94 -0.27
C ASN A 108 10.32 -14.82 0.20
N LEU A 109 9.81 -13.62 0.47
CA LEU A 109 10.61 -12.54 1.05
C LEU A 109 11.25 -12.99 2.37
N ASN A 110 12.44 -12.48 2.64
CA ASN A 110 13.07 -12.62 3.96
C ASN A 110 12.44 -11.65 4.96
N ALA A 111 12.15 -10.42 4.53
CA ALA A 111 11.41 -9.46 5.32
C ALA A 111 10.51 -8.60 4.43
N PHE A 112 9.28 -8.37 4.89
CA PHE A 112 8.41 -7.32 4.38
C PHE A 112 8.22 -6.28 5.49
N VAL A 113 8.80 -5.09 5.28
CA VAL A 113 8.78 -3.99 6.24
C VAL A 113 7.81 -2.93 5.73
N MET A 114 6.79 -2.62 6.52
CA MET A 114 5.78 -1.63 6.18
C MET A 114 5.80 -0.48 7.18
N THR A 115 5.61 0.73 6.66
CA THR A 115 5.49 1.91 7.51
C THR A 115 4.35 2.81 7.06
N TYR A 116 3.82 3.53 8.04
CA TYR A 116 2.96 4.69 7.83
C TYR A 116 3.32 5.76 8.86
N SER A 117 2.82 6.98 8.67
CA SER A 117 2.95 8.04 9.66
C SER A 117 1.62 8.38 10.30
N ASP A 118 1.61 8.57 11.62
CA ASP A 118 0.41 8.95 12.37
C ASP A 118 -0.03 10.41 12.13
N ILE A 119 0.89 11.24 11.64
CA ILE A 119 0.68 12.65 11.28
C ILE A 119 0.75 12.92 9.76
N ASP A 120 0.67 11.87 8.94
CA ASP A 120 0.63 12.01 7.47
C ASP A 120 -0.55 12.89 7.02
N GLU A 121 -0.28 13.88 6.19
CA GLU A 121 -1.27 14.85 5.71
C GLU A 121 -1.74 14.61 4.28
N ILE A 122 -1.17 13.61 3.60
CA ILE A 122 -1.42 13.33 2.18
C ILE A 122 -2.26 12.06 2.01
N ILE A 123 -1.93 10.98 2.73
CA ILE A 123 -2.59 9.68 2.57
C ILE A 123 -3.74 9.55 3.56
N MET A 124 -4.98 9.40 3.05
CA MET A 124 -6.12 9.00 3.88
C MET A 124 -6.82 7.73 3.35
N PRO A 125 -7.05 6.72 4.22
CA PRO A 125 -6.61 6.66 5.62
C PRO A 125 -5.09 6.45 5.71
N ARG A 126 -4.44 7.08 6.71
CA ARG A 126 -2.97 7.00 6.90
C ARG A 126 -2.51 5.55 7.05
N GLN A 127 -3.35 4.74 7.71
CA GLN A 127 -3.14 3.34 8.01
C GLN A 127 -3.13 2.44 6.75
N SER A 128 -3.42 2.99 5.57
CA SER A 128 -3.24 2.30 4.29
C SER A 128 -1.81 1.77 4.13
N GLY A 129 -0.81 2.42 4.72
CA GLY A 129 0.57 1.93 4.76
C GLY A 129 0.76 0.59 5.48
N LEU A 130 -0.21 0.16 6.28
CA LEU A 130 -0.25 -1.13 6.96
C LEU A 130 -1.42 -2.01 6.51
N PHE A 131 -1.88 -1.85 5.26
CA PHE A 131 -3.01 -2.61 4.68
C PHE A 131 -4.36 -2.41 5.38
N MET A 132 -4.56 -1.29 6.09
CA MET A 132 -5.86 -0.95 6.66
C MET A 132 -6.53 0.16 5.82
N GLY A 133 -7.69 -0.14 5.26
CA GLY A 133 -8.54 0.81 4.54
C GLY A 133 -9.77 1.26 5.34
N TYR A 134 -10.61 2.07 4.70
CA TYR A 134 -11.94 2.35 5.19
C TYR A 134 -12.86 1.14 5.03
N THR A 135 -13.77 0.95 6.00
CA THR A 135 -14.82 -0.08 5.95
C THR A 135 -15.89 0.25 4.92
N ASN A 136 -16.68 -0.75 4.49
CA ASN A 136 -17.74 -0.57 3.50
C ASN A 136 -18.77 0.48 3.95
N SER A 137 -19.05 1.46 3.09
CA SER A 137 -20.00 2.57 3.32
C SER A 137 -19.73 3.39 4.59
N SER A 138 -18.46 3.55 4.97
CA SER A 138 -18.06 4.21 6.21
C SER A 138 -16.62 4.73 6.14
N LEU A 139 -16.30 5.79 6.89
CA LEU A 139 -14.92 6.30 7.06
C LEU A 139 -14.24 5.74 8.32
N GLU A 140 -14.82 4.71 8.95
CA GLU A 140 -14.14 3.94 9.99
C GLU A 140 -13.02 3.10 9.38
N ILE A 141 -11.89 3.03 10.06
CA ILE A 141 -10.72 2.28 9.61
C ILE A 141 -10.87 0.83 10.06
N GLU A 142 -10.67 -0.10 9.13
CA GLU A 142 -10.69 -1.52 9.45
C GLU A 142 -9.54 -1.88 10.40
N THR A 143 -9.76 -2.90 11.23
CA THR A 143 -8.69 -3.39 12.09
C THR A 143 -7.85 -4.42 11.34
N TYR A 144 -6.53 -4.32 11.48
CA TYR A 144 -5.57 -5.17 10.77
C TYR A 144 -5.93 -6.67 10.83
N ASN A 145 -6.24 -7.20 12.02
CA ASN A 145 -6.54 -8.62 12.22
C ASN A 145 -7.89 -9.07 11.63
N ASN A 146 -8.81 -8.14 11.35
CA ASN A 146 -10.12 -8.44 10.77
C ASN A 146 -10.20 -8.12 9.27
N SER A 147 -9.18 -7.45 8.72
CA SER A 147 -9.11 -7.17 7.29
C SER A 147 -9.12 -8.46 6.47
N ARG A 148 -9.77 -8.41 5.30
CA ARG A 148 -9.83 -9.54 4.37
C ARG A 148 -8.44 -10.00 3.94
N GLN A 149 -7.52 -9.05 3.74
CA GLN A 149 -6.11 -9.30 3.43
C GLN A 149 -5.44 -10.25 4.42
N PHE A 150 -5.73 -10.09 5.71
CA PHE A 150 -5.15 -10.89 6.77
C PHE A 150 -5.94 -12.19 7.03
N THR A 151 -7.27 -12.13 7.08
CA THR A 151 -8.13 -13.29 7.42
C THR A 151 -8.14 -14.34 6.31
N GLU A 152 -8.16 -13.92 5.05
CA GLU A 152 -8.11 -14.81 3.89
C GLU A 152 -6.67 -15.05 3.38
N ASP A 153 -5.68 -14.39 3.98
CA ASP A 153 -4.24 -14.48 3.65
C ASP A 153 -3.95 -14.26 2.15
N LEU A 154 -4.63 -13.26 1.55
CA LEU A 154 -4.73 -13.05 0.11
C LEU A 154 -3.36 -12.95 -0.58
N ILE A 155 -2.43 -12.19 0.01
CA ILE A 155 -1.05 -12.06 -0.46
C ILE A 155 -0.03 -12.63 0.53
N GLY A 156 -0.46 -13.40 1.53
CA GLY A 156 0.44 -14.03 2.50
C GLY A 156 0.80 -13.19 3.73
N LEU A 157 0.06 -12.12 4.06
CA LEU A 157 0.37 -11.27 5.22
C LEU A 157 0.31 -12.01 6.56
N ARG A 158 -0.65 -12.92 6.73
CA ARG A 158 -0.74 -13.75 7.94
C ARG A 158 0.42 -14.72 7.97
N THR A 159 0.71 -15.38 6.85
CA THR A 159 1.85 -16.30 6.72
C THR A 159 3.18 -15.62 7.06
N LEU A 160 3.44 -14.43 6.50
CA LEU A 160 4.66 -13.65 6.78
C LEU A 160 4.76 -13.26 8.26
N LYS A 161 3.63 -12.87 8.88
CA LYS A 161 3.59 -12.55 10.32
C LYS A 161 3.92 -13.76 11.19
N GLU A 162 3.31 -14.91 10.90
CA GLU A 162 3.54 -16.17 11.62
C GLU A 162 4.98 -16.67 11.47
N GLN A 163 5.62 -16.40 10.33
CA GLN A 163 7.03 -16.70 10.08
C GLN A 163 8.00 -15.67 10.69
N GLY A 164 7.51 -14.60 11.32
CA GLY A 164 8.36 -13.53 11.86
C GLY A 164 9.05 -12.67 10.79
N LYS A 165 8.46 -12.61 9.58
CA LYS A 165 9.00 -11.89 8.41
C LYS A 165 8.25 -10.60 8.08
N LEU A 166 7.12 -10.33 8.73
CA LEU A 166 6.36 -9.09 8.56
C LEU A 166 6.68 -8.11 9.69
N PHE A 167 7.13 -6.91 9.34
CA PHE A 167 7.49 -5.86 10.29
C PHE A 167 6.68 -4.61 10.01
N THR A 168 6.14 -3.99 11.05
CA THR A 168 5.36 -2.76 10.95
C THR A 168 5.92 -1.68 11.85
N PHE A 169 6.03 -0.45 11.35
CA PHE A 169 6.47 0.70 12.12
C PHE A 169 5.56 1.91 11.90
N THR A 170 5.29 2.63 12.99
CA THR A 170 4.62 3.92 12.95
C THR A 170 5.68 5.02 13.04
N ALA A 171 5.76 5.85 12.02
CA ALA A 171 6.56 7.07 12.04
C ALA A 171 5.74 8.25 12.59
N HIS A 172 6.43 9.32 13.00
CA HIS A 172 5.83 10.59 13.41
C HIS A 172 6.40 11.73 12.57
N VAL A 173 6.12 11.70 11.26
CA VAL A 173 6.70 12.60 10.26
C VAL A 173 5.64 13.02 9.24
N ARG A 174 5.67 14.28 8.79
CA ARG A 174 4.81 14.67 7.66
C ARG A 174 5.22 13.94 6.41
N HIS A 175 4.28 13.77 5.47
CA HIS A 175 4.51 12.96 4.29
C HIS A 175 5.79 13.43 3.55
N GLN A 176 5.93 14.73 3.33
CA GLN A 176 7.02 15.34 2.57
C GLN A 176 8.29 15.64 3.36
N ASP A 177 8.32 15.40 4.68
CA ASP A 177 9.42 15.81 5.57
C ASP A 177 10.60 14.82 5.55
N VAL A 178 11.09 14.49 4.35
CA VAL A 178 12.11 13.45 4.14
C VAL A 178 13.46 13.81 4.80
N THR A 179 13.80 15.09 4.89
CA THR A 179 15.11 15.57 5.37
C THR A 179 15.13 15.98 6.84
N HIS A 180 13.99 15.94 7.53
CA HIS A 180 13.86 16.35 8.93
C HIS A 180 14.53 15.34 9.88
N GLU A 181 15.22 15.81 10.93
CA GLU A 181 16.01 14.95 11.83
C GLU A 181 15.21 13.79 12.46
N PRO A 182 14.00 14.01 13.01
CA PRO A 182 13.12 12.91 13.44
C PRO A 182 12.87 11.82 12.40
N ASN A 183 12.81 12.17 11.11
CA ASN A 183 12.70 11.17 10.05
C ASN A 183 13.99 10.37 9.89
N LYS A 184 15.15 11.05 9.93
CA LYS A 184 16.46 10.37 9.88
C LYS A 184 16.62 9.39 11.03
N ASP A 185 16.31 9.81 12.26
CA ASP A 185 16.40 8.95 13.44
C ASP A 185 15.48 7.73 13.32
N PHE A 186 14.24 7.93 12.85
CA PHE A 186 13.32 6.83 12.58
C PHE A 186 13.89 5.85 11.55
N ILE A 187 14.41 6.34 10.42
CA ILE A 187 15.00 5.51 9.36
C ILE A 187 16.23 4.76 9.88
N MET A 188 17.16 5.45 10.54
CA MET A 188 18.40 4.86 11.06
C MET A 188 18.12 3.77 12.10
N LYS A 189 17.15 4.00 12.98
CA LYS A 189 16.81 3.05 14.04
C LYS A 189 16.01 1.84 13.53
N ASN A 190 14.99 2.07 12.69
CA ASN A 190 14.00 1.04 12.38
C ASN A 190 14.15 0.44 10.99
N ILE A 191 14.72 1.17 10.03
CA ILE A 191 14.73 0.78 8.62
C ILE A 191 16.12 0.33 8.17
N MET A 192 17.18 1.05 8.55
CA MET A 192 18.55 0.68 8.21
C MET A 192 19.00 -0.73 8.63
N PRO A 193 18.54 -1.31 9.75
CA PRO A 193 18.88 -2.69 10.10
C PRO A 193 18.54 -3.71 8.99
N PHE A 194 17.49 -3.47 8.20
CA PHE A 194 17.10 -4.35 7.10
C PHE A 194 17.97 -4.23 5.84
N PHE A 195 18.91 -3.27 5.81
CA PHE A 195 19.90 -3.16 4.75
C PHE A 195 21.21 -3.88 5.06
N ASN A 196 21.44 -4.24 6.32
CA ASN A 196 22.69 -4.85 6.77
C ASN A 196 22.74 -6.38 6.54
N ASN A 197 22.16 -6.84 5.43
CA ASN A 197 22.11 -8.25 5.08
C ASN A 197 23.16 -8.55 4.01
N THR A 198 24.06 -9.49 4.30
CA THR A 198 24.88 -10.14 3.27
C THR A 198 24.00 -11.10 2.47
N LEU A 199 23.89 -10.86 1.15
CA LEU A 199 23.40 -11.88 0.22
C LEU A 199 24.42 -13.02 0.20
N SER A 200 24.11 -14.14 0.85
CA SER A 200 24.79 -15.40 0.53
C SER A 200 24.28 -15.86 -0.84
N LEU A 201 25.12 -15.63 -1.86
CA LEU A 201 24.95 -16.13 -3.23
C LEU A 201 25.19 -17.65 -3.26
#